data_AF-A0A2K3LMV1-F1
#
_entry.id   AF-A0A2K3LMV1-F1
#
_cell.length_a   1.000
_cell.length_b   1.000
_cell.length_c   1.000
_cell.angle_alpha   90.00
_cell.angle_beta   90.00
_cell.angle_gamma   90.00
#
_symmetry.space_group_name_H-M   'P 1'
#
loop_
_entity.id
_entity.type
_entity.pdbx_description
1 polymer ?
#
loop_
_entity_poly.entity_id
_entity_poly.type
_entity_poly.pdbx_seq_one_letter_code
_entity_poly.pdbx_strand_id
1 'polypeptide(L)'
;MAIERSTKAQNYLKSLTSKYPSSKALKECSTNCYDSCVGDFKSALKELVEDPLSASYDAFVAGDEPSRCDKLLADEKKVNDPSISASNDEMKFLSRIGNLAITYIQKGDM
;
A
#
# COMPACT_ATOMS: atom_id res chain seq x y z
N MET A 1 3.03 -9.34 -8.26
CA MET A 1 2.19 -9.69 -7.10
C MET A 1 1.75 -8.44 -6.31
N ALA A 2 2.66 -7.64 -5.74
CA ALA A 2 2.29 -6.49 -4.90
C ALA A 2 1.37 -5.47 -5.59
N ILE A 3 1.72 -5.03 -6.81
CA ILE A 3 0.90 -4.10 -7.62
C ILE A 3 -0.53 -4.63 -7.84
N GLU A 4 -0.69 -5.92 -8.13
CA GLU A 4 -1.99 -6.54 -8.36
C GLU A 4 -2.82 -6.55 -7.07
N ARG A 5 -2.20 -6.92 -5.95
CA ARG A 5 -2.84 -6.99 -4.63
C ARG A 5 -3.24 -5.59 -4.14
N SER A 6 -2.36 -4.60 -4.25
CA SER A 6 -2.66 -3.21 -3.89
C SER A 6 -3.75 -2.61 -4.77
N THR A 7 -3.74 -2.89 -6.07
CA THR A 7 -4.82 -2.45 -6.99
C THR A 7 -6.16 -3.10 -6.64
N LYS A 8 -6.17 -4.40 -6.31
CA LYS A 8 -7.39 -5.11 -5.87
C LYS A 8 -7.95 -4.53 -4.58
N ALA A 9 -7.09 -4.29 -3.59
CA ALA A 9 -7.47 -3.65 -2.33
C ALA A 9 -7.99 -2.22 -2.55
N GLN A 10 -7.34 -1.42 -3.40
CA GLN A 10 -7.83 -0.09 -3.78
C GLN A 10 -9.24 -0.15 -4.36
N ASN A 11 -9.48 -1.05 -5.32
CA ASN A 11 -10.79 -1.22 -5.95
C ASN A 11 -11.86 -1.68 -4.94
N TYR A 12 -11.48 -2.56 -4.00
CA TYR A 12 -12.34 -2.94 -2.89
C TYR A 12 -12.75 -1.72 -2.05
N LEU A 13 -11.79 -0.91 -1.61
CA LEU A 13 -12.06 0.32 -0.86
C LEU A 13 -12.94 1.30 -1.65
N LYS A 14 -12.68 1.49 -2.95
CA LYS A 14 -13.52 2.31 -3.83
C LYS A 14 -14.96 1.81 -3.85
N SER A 15 -15.19 0.50 -3.93
CA SER A 15 -16.54 -0.09 -3.91
C SER A 15 -17.29 0.20 -2.61
N LEU A 16 -16.57 0.21 -1.48
CA LEU A 16 -17.15 0.49 -0.16
C LEU A 16 -17.57 1.95 0.02
N THR A 17 -17.08 2.89 -0.79
CA THR A 17 -17.47 4.31 -0.68
C THR A 17 -18.96 4.53 -0.88
N SER A 18 -19.62 3.65 -1.66
CA SER A 18 -21.08 3.67 -1.83
C SER A 18 -21.85 3.26 -0.56
N LYS A 19 -21.28 2.35 0.24
CA LYS A 19 -21.83 1.88 1.51
C LYS A 19 -21.58 2.87 2.64
N TYR A 20 -20.48 3.62 2.58
CA TYR A 20 -20.09 4.62 3.57
C TYR A 20 -19.92 6.02 2.93
N PRO A 21 -20.98 6.61 2.35
CA PRO A 21 -20.87 7.83 1.54
C PRO A 21 -20.43 9.07 2.34
N SER A 22 -20.60 9.04 3.67
CA SER A 22 -20.19 10.13 4.58
C SER A 22 -18.78 9.97 5.16
N SER A 23 -18.07 8.89 4.80
CA SER A 23 -16.71 8.62 5.26
C SER A 23 -15.68 9.34 4.39
N LYS A 24 -15.10 10.41 4.94
CA LYS A 24 -13.99 11.12 4.28
C LYS A 24 -12.71 10.29 4.36
N ALA A 25 -12.53 9.54 5.46
CA ALA A 25 -11.37 8.68 5.65
C ALA A 25 -11.33 7.55 4.61
N LEU A 26 -12.46 6.88 4.34
CA LEU A 26 -12.52 5.84 3.33
C LEU A 26 -12.25 6.38 1.93
N LYS A 27 -12.76 7.58 1.62
CA LYS A 27 -12.47 8.23 0.34
C LYS A 27 -10.96 8.49 0.20
N GLU A 28 -10.34 9.11 1.21
CA GLU A 28 -8.89 9.37 1.27
C GLU A 28 -8.08 8.08 1.15
N CYS A 29 -8.48 7.02 1.87
CA CYS A 29 -7.85 5.71 1.75
C CYS A 29 -7.93 5.18 0.31
N SER A 30 -9.13 5.18 -0.28
CA SER A 30 -9.39 4.60 -1.60
C SER A 30 -8.73 5.36 -2.76
N THR A 31 -8.38 6.63 -2.56
CA THR A 31 -7.68 7.46 -3.52
C THR A 31 -6.24 7.65 -3.06
N ASN A 32 -5.94 8.72 -2.31
CA ASN A 32 -4.58 9.18 -2.07
C ASN A 32 -3.70 8.11 -1.42
N CYS A 33 -4.18 7.41 -0.37
CA CYS A 33 -3.35 6.40 0.29
C CYS A 33 -3.03 5.23 -0.65
N TYR A 34 -4.03 4.68 -1.32
CA TYR A 34 -3.81 3.53 -2.21
C TYR A 34 -3.22 3.92 -3.58
N ASP A 35 -3.44 5.14 -4.07
CA ASP A 35 -2.78 5.67 -5.27
C ASP A 35 -1.26 5.77 -5.02
N SER A 36 -0.85 6.31 -3.87
CA SER A 36 0.55 6.32 -3.45
C SER A 36 1.10 4.90 -3.26
N CYS A 37 0.43 4.03 -2.50
CA CYS A 37 0.86 2.64 -2.28
C CYS A 37 1.06 1.87 -3.61
N VAL A 38 0.12 1.99 -4.55
CA VAL A 38 0.22 1.38 -5.88
C VAL A 38 1.35 2.02 -6.68
N GLY A 39 1.51 3.35 -6.58
CA GLY A 39 2.57 4.12 -7.22
C GLY A 39 3.95 3.66 -6.78
N ASP A 40 4.19 3.60 -5.48
CA ASP A 40 5.48 3.21 -4.89
C ASP A 40 5.85 1.77 -5.28
N PHE A 41 4.89 0.83 -5.27
CA PHE A 41 5.16 -0.52 -5.77
C PHE A 41 5.50 -0.57 -7.28
N LYS A 42 4.96 0.35 -8.08
CA LYS A 42 5.31 0.46 -9.51
C LYS A 42 6.69 1.08 -9.69
N SER A 43 7.01 2.12 -8.92
CA SER A 43 8.34 2.76 -8.95
C SER A 43 9.43 1.77 -8.53
N ALA A 44 9.21 1.05 -7.42
CA ALA A 44 10.10 -0.01 -6.97
C ALA A 44 10.38 -1.06 -8.04
N LEU A 45 9.34 -1.49 -8.78
CA LEU A 45 9.52 -2.46 -9.87
C LEU A 45 10.31 -1.87 -11.05
N LYS A 46 10.07 -0.61 -11.39
CA LYS A 46 10.75 0.07 -12.50
C LYS A 46 12.24 0.27 -12.20
N GLU A 47 12.55 0.65 -10.97
CA GLU A 47 13.90 0.98 -10.53
C GLU A 47 14.73 -0.24 -10.16
N LEU A 48 14.09 -1.41 -9.98
CA LEU A 48 14.69 -2.64 -9.46
C LEU A 48 16.07 -3.01 -10.02
N VAL A 49 16.29 -2.75 -11.32
CA VAL A 49 17.55 -3.09 -12.01
C VAL A 49 18.52 -1.91 -12.06
N GLU A 50 18.00 -0.70 -12.26
CA GLU A 50 18.82 0.50 -12.54
C GLU A 50 19.26 1.22 -11.27
N ASP A 51 18.39 1.25 -10.26
CA ASP A 51 18.62 1.83 -8.94
C ASP A 51 17.94 0.98 -7.85
N PRO A 52 18.56 -0.15 -7.47
CA PRO A 52 17.97 -1.02 -6.47
C PRO A 52 17.86 -0.37 -5.08
N LEU A 53 18.61 0.71 -4.82
CA LEU A 53 18.55 1.40 -3.52
C LEU A 53 17.25 2.18 -3.41
N SER A 54 16.95 3.01 -4.41
CA SER A 54 15.67 3.71 -4.52
C SER A 54 14.52 2.71 -4.62
N ALA A 55 14.67 1.63 -5.39
CA ALA A 55 13.66 0.58 -5.47
C ALA A 55 13.33 -0.07 -4.11
N SER A 56 14.35 -0.33 -3.29
CA SER A 56 14.16 -0.91 -1.96
C SER A 56 13.46 0.07 -1.01
N TYR A 57 13.74 1.37 -1.15
CA TYR A 57 13.13 2.44 -0.38
C TYR A 57 11.66 2.60 -0.78
N ASP A 58 11.35 2.66 -2.07
CA ASP A 58 10.00 2.73 -2.61
C ASP A 58 9.15 1.55 -2.14
N ALA A 59 9.70 0.33 -2.20
CA ALA A 59 9.02 -0.85 -1.67
C ALA A 59 8.73 -0.73 -0.16
N PHE A 60 9.63 -0.13 0.62
CA PHE A 60 9.45 0.09 2.05
C PHE A 60 8.37 1.13 2.36
N VAL A 61 8.37 2.29 1.68
CA VAL A 61 7.41 3.36 1.95
C VAL A 61 6.01 3.05 1.41
N ALA A 62 5.87 2.12 0.46
CA ALA A 62 4.57 1.62 0.00
C ALA A 62 3.66 1.11 1.14
N GLY A 63 4.21 0.75 2.30
CA GLY A 63 3.47 0.32 3.49
C GLY A 63 3.00 1.46 4.42
N ASP A 64 3.48 2.69 4.22
CA ASP A 64 3.16 3.83 5.10
C ASP A 64 1.73 4.33 4.89
N GLU A 65 1.29 4.44 3.65
CA GLU A 65 -0.04 4.92 3.32
C GLU A 65 -1.18 3.95 3.72
N PRO A 66 -1.04 2.62 3.60
CA PRO A 66 -1.93 1.67 4.27
C PRO A 66 -2.00 1.87 5.80
N SER A 67 -0.86 2.19 6.44
CA SER A 67 -0.82 2.48 7.88
C SER A 67 -1.51 3.82 8.22
N ARG A 68 -1.39 4.82 7.35
CA ARG A 68 -2.14 6.08 7.45
C ARG A 68 -3.64 5.85 7.26
N CYS A 69 -4.03 4.97 6.34
CA CYS A 69 -5.43 4.61 6.13
C CYS A 69 -6.08 4.03 7.40
N ASP A 70 -5.42 3.09 8.08
CA ASP A 70 -5.94 2.54 9.34
C ASP A 70 -6.18 3.63 10.40
N LYS A 71 -5.23 4.56 10.54
CA LYS A 71 -5.35 5.70 11.48
C LYS A 71 -6.55 6.59 11.13
N LEU A 72 -6.68 6.97 9.86
CA LEU A 72 -7.79 7.81 9.39
C LEU A 72 -9.15 7.16 9.65
N LEU A 73 -9.28 5.86 9.38
CA LEU A 73 -10.52 5.12 9.60
C LEU A 73 -10.84 4.97 11.09
N ALA A 74 -9.82 4.68 11.91
CA ALA A 74 -9.96 4.57 13.36
C ALA A 74 -10.35 5.91 14.01
N ASP A 75 -9.82 7.02 13.51
CA ASP A 75 -10.15 8.38 13.98
C ASP A 75 -11.57 8.79 13.58
N GLU A 76 -12.00 8.47 12.36
CA GLU A 76 -13.33 8.83 11.87
C GLU A 76 -14.46 8.00 12.51
N LYS A 77 -14.21 6.73 12.86
CA LYS A 77 -15.16 5.83 13.55
C LYS A 77 -16.50 5.62 12.82
N LYS A 78 -16.52 5.75 11.50
CA LYS A 78 -17.74 5.57 10.66
C LYS A 78 -17.79 4.27 9.89
N VAL A 79 -16.64 3.64 9.68
CA VAL A 79 -16.51 2.44 8.85
C VAL A 79 -16.20 1.26 9.75
N ASN A 80 -16.99 0.20 9.63
CA ASN A 80 -16.77 -1.05 10.35
C ASN A 80 -16.70 -2.19 9.33
N ASP A 81 -15.52 -2.34 8.71
CA ASP A 81 -15.24 -3.42 7.76
C ASP A 81 -13.82 -3.96 8.01
N PRO A 82 -13.69 -5.10 8.70
CA PRO A 82 -12.37 -5.64 9.07
C PRO A 82 -11.54 -6.08 7.87
N SER A 83 -12.16 -6.23 6.69
CA SER A 83 -11.43 -6.59 5.47
C SER A 83 -10.55 -5.44 4.98
N ILE A 84 -10.84 -4.19 5.39
CA ILE A 84 -9.98 -3.04 5.08
C ILE A 84 -8.66 -3.17 5.84
N SER A 85 -8.69 -3.41 7.15
CA SER A 85 -7.47 -3.56 7.94
C SER A 85 -6.67 -4.79 7.49
N ALA A 86 -7.33 -5.89 7.14
CA ALA A 86 -6.67 -7.06 6.56
C ALA A 86 -5.95 -6.73 5.24
N SER A 87 -6.57 -5.92 4.37
CA SER A 87 -5.95 -5.46 3.12
C SER A 87 -4.75 -4.54 3.40
N ASN A 88 -4.89 -3.63 4.38
CA ASN A 88 -3.81 -2.73 4.78
C ASN A 88 -2.61 -3.51 5.36
N ASP A 89 -2.87 -4.54 6.18
CA ASP A 89 -1.84 -5.42 6.72
C ASP A 89 -1.16 -6.26 5.63
N GLU A 90 -1.92 -6.76 4.64
CA GLU A 90 -1.33 -7.42 3.47
C GLU A 90 -0.37 -6.47 2.73
N MET A 91 -0.71 -5.19 2.57
CA MET A 91 0.16 -4.22 1.89
C MET A 91 1.41 -3.90 2.70
N LYS A 92 1.29 -3.73 4.02
CA LYS A 92 2.45 -3.56 4.92
C LYS A 92 3.38 -4.76 4.88
N PHE A 93 2.82 -5.97 4.83
CA PHE A 93 3.59 -7.20 4.70
C PHE A 93 4.34 -7.26 3.36
N LEU A 94 3.65 -7.02 2.24
CA LEU A 94 4.25 -7.03 0.91
C LEU A 94 5.31 -5.94 0.74
N SER A 95 5.11 -4.77 1.35
CA SER A 95 6.09 -3.70 1.42
C SER A 95 7.39 -4.15 2.09
N ARG A 96 7.31 -4.78 3.27
CA ARG A 96 8.48 -5.31 3.97
C ARG A 96 9.18 -6.42 3.20
N ILE A 97 8.41 -7.34 2.61
CA ILE A 97 8.99 -8.42 1.80
C ILE A 97 9.67 -7.84 0.55
N GLY A 98 9.05 -6.87 -0.12
CA GLY A 98 9.62 -6.18 -1.28
C GLY A 98 10.95 -5.52 -0.93
N ASN A 99 10.98 -4.69 0.13
CA ASN A 99 12.20 -4.06 0.61
C ASN A 99 13.31 -5.09 0.86
N LEU A 100 13.03 -6.12 1.67
CA LEU A 100 14.01 -7.14 2.01
C LEU A 100 14.52 -7.88 0.77
N ALA A 101 13.64 -8.30 -0.13
CA ALA A 101 14.01 -9.03 -1.34
C ALA A 101 14.97 -8.20 -2.22
N ILE A 102 14.67 -6.91 -2.41
CA ILE A 102 15.51 -6.01 -3.21
C ILE A 102 16.86 -5.78 -2.53
N THR A 103 16.87 -5.53 -1.22
CA THR A 103 18.11 -5.37 -0.45
C THR A 103 18.98 -6.64 -0.48
N TYR A 104 18.38 -7.84 -0.52
CA TYR A 104 19.14 -9.08 -0.67
C TYR A 104 19.77 -9.21 -2.06
N ILE A 105 19.07 -8.82 -3.12
CA ILE A 105 19.62 -8.81 -4.49
C ILE A 105 20.86 -7.93 -4.54
N GLN A 106 20.81 -6.73 -3.97
CA GLN A 106 21.97 -5.81 -3.90
C GLN A 106 23.21 -6.43 -3.25
N LYS A 107 23.03 -7.29 -2.23
CA LYS A 107 24.14 -7.93 -1.52
C LYS A 107 24.76 -9.09 -2.30
N GLY A 108 24.02 -9.68 -3.24
CA GLY A 108 24.51 -10.79 -4.07
C GLY A 108 25.40 -10.35 -5.23
N ASP A 109 25.32 -9.07 -5.62
CA ASP A 109 26.10 -8.48 -6.72
C ASP A 109 27.42 -7.81 -6.27
N MET A 110 27.75 -7.85 -4.97
CA MET A 110 28.99 -7.34 -4.38
C MET A 110 30.03 -8.43 -4.12
#